data_AF-A0A9W5NMF8-F1
#
_entry.id   AF-A0A9W5NMF8-F1
#
_cell.length_a   1.000
_cell.length_b   1.000
_cell.length_c   1.000
_cell.angle_alpha   90.00
_cell.angle_beta   90.00
_cell.angle_gamma   90.00
#
_symmetry.space_group_name_H-M   'P 1'
#
loop_
_entity.id
_entity.type
_entity.pdbx_description
1 polymer ?
#
loop_
_entity_poly.entity_id
_entity_poly.type
_entity_poly.pdbx_seq_one_letter_code
_entity_poly.pdbx_strand_id
1 'polypeptide(L)'
;MVRKDKDMKIGARFLTWVGVVMVLIAIVTPFIIFYLKPTYLADLGPVGDFIGGTTVTFLTGASVFLLIATNIMQRKELQMSRQSIDEMVKQTEASVAQMAASLEQAEEARKETRITNETMKRQQFETTFFNMINLQHNILKEIQYKSSTGREAILKLYRELKNTYNNQVYKQYETHFINNIIISRDSNMLNNLIKKILIDRALSYYTGRFEKSFVPAIGFNGKNDNRERDFFYQSIDDGTNGGWEQVKEQVIDNFERNIKNNREKCIAILEEFNLKEHIKKEVRIEHEYIAEFKMNYSDSPLTELKQEAYEVLYKKHENIIGHYYRNLYRIVKLIQNTTFNKESQKQDNEEKRMYRGILRAQLSSFELLMLFYNILYSEKGENFKELISGINFFDDHLIEGDFIWKNDVTELANLNAYKYEAKTNSFYK
;
A
#
# COMPACT_ATOMS: atom_id res chain seq x y z
N MET A 1 -72.92 0.70 23.28
CA MET A 1 -72.80 1.91 24.13
C MET A 1 -73.87 2.98 23.84
N VAL A 2 -74.21 3.27 22.58
CA VAL A 2 -75.10 4.39 22.18
C VAL A 2 -76.52 4.37 22.80
N ARG A 3 -77.15 3.19 22.95
CA ARG A 3 -78.53 3.06 23.46
C ARG A 3 -78.64 3.42 24.96
N LYS A 4 -77.77 2.81 25.78
CA LYS A 4 -77.67 3.05 27.23
C LYS A 4 -77.31 4.51 27.58
N ASP A 5 -76.55 5.16 26.71
CA ASP A 5 -76.11 6.53 26.87
C ASP A 5 -77.23 7.56 26.62
N LYS A 6 -78.17 7.20 25.73
CA LYS A 6 -79.38 7.98 25.42
C LYS A 6 -80.37 7.93 26.59
N ASP A 7 -80.58 6.73 27.14
CA ASP A 7 -81.48 6.49 28.27
C ASP A 7 -81.02 7.22 29.55
N MET A 8 -79.71 7.28 29.80
CA MET A 8 -79.15 8.00 30.95
C MET A 8 -79.24 9.53 30.82
N LYS A 9 -79.10 10.08 29.60
CA LYS A 9 -79.34 11.51 29.31
C LYS A 9 -80.82 11.87 29.47
N ILE A 10 -81.72 10.98 29.07
CA ILE A 10 -83.18 11.14 29.24
C ILE A 10 -83.54 11.10 30.74
N GLY A 11 -82.96 10.17 31.51
CA GLY A 11 -83.14 10.10 32.96
C GLY A 11 -82.64 11.33 33.71
N ALA A 12 -81.45 11.84 33.38
CA ALA A 12 -80.92 13.06 34.00
C ALA A 12 -81.77 14.31 33.67
N ARG A 13 -82.26 14.44 32.43
CA ARG A 13 -83.18 15.52 32.02
C ARG A 13 -84.54 15.43 32.68
N PHE A 14 -85.03 14.21 32.93
CA PHE A 14 -86.26 14.00 33.68
C PHE A 14 -86.09 14.41 35.14
N LEU A 15 -84.98 14.01 35.79
CA LEU A 15 -84.68 14.38 37.17
C LEU A 15 -84.47 15.89 37.36
N THR A 16 -83.82 16.58 36.41
CA THR A 16 -83.75 18.05 36.45
C THR A 16 -85.13 18.69 36.31
N TRP A 17 -85.99 18.17 35.44
CA TRP A 17 -87.35 18.69 35.27
C TRP A 17 -88.19 18.48 36.53
N VAL A 18 -88.12 17.30 37.15
CA VAL A 18 -88.76 17.00 38.44
C VAL A 18 -88.25 17.95 39.53
N GLY A 19 -86.93 18.17 39.62
CA GLY A 19 -86.34 19.12 40.55
C GLY A 19 -86.85 20.56 40.35
N VAL A 20 -86.90 21.03 39.10
CA VAL A 20 -87.41 22.37 38.75
C VAL A 20 -88.91 22.51 39.07
N VAL A 21 -89.72 21.49 38.78
CA VAL A 21 -91.15 21.47 39.11
C VAL A 21 -91.34 21.52 40.63
N MET A 22 -90.52 20.82 41.42
CA MET A 22 -90.56 20.90 42.88
C MET A 22 -90.20 22.30 43.41
N VAL A 23 -89.24 22.99 42.79
CA VAL A 23 -88.94 24.40 43.12
C VAL A 23 -90.14 25.29 42.82
N LEU A 24 -90.78 25.11 41.66
CA LEU A 24 -91.98 25.88 41.29
C LEU A 24 -93.14 25.60 42.26
N ILE A 25 -93.35 24.34 42.66
CA ILE A 25 -94.34 23.98 43.67
C ILE A 25 -94.01 24.67 44.99
N ALA A 26 -92.76 24.60 45.46
CA ALA A 26 -92.33 25.26 46.70
C ALA A 26 -92.55 26.78 46.68
N ILE A 27 -92.36 27.43 45.53
CA ILE A 27 -92.60 28.87 45.34
C ILE A 27 -94.09 29.17 45.33
N VAL A 28 -94.91 28.34 44.71
CA VAL A 28 -96.35 28.60 44.47
C VAL A 28 -97.22 28.18 45.67
N THR A 29 -96.84 27.16 46.43
CA THR A 29 -97.61 26.65 47.58
C THR A 29 -97.97 27.71 48.63
N PRO A 30 -97.06 28.63 49.04
CA PRO A 30 -97.42 29.70 49.99
C PRO A 30 -98.53 30.62 49.45
N PHE A 31 -98.47 30.97 48.15
CA PHE A 31 -99.45 31.86 47.52
C PHE A 31 -100.82 31.18 47.34
N ILE A 32 -100.84 29.90 46.95
CA ILE A 32 -102.08 29.13 46.82
C ILE A 32 -102.76 28.96 48.19
N ILE A 33 -102.00 28.63 49.23
CA ILE A 33 -102.55 28.46 50.59
C ILE A 33 -103.11 29.79 51.09
N PHE A 34 -102.38 30.90 50.87
CA PHE A 34 -102.83 32.24 51.22
C PHE A 34 -104.13 32.64 50.49
N TYR A 35 -104.27 32.28 49.19
CA TYR A 35 -105.47 32.57 48.41
C TYR A 35 -106.67 31.69 48.78
N LEU A 36 -106.46 30.40 49.05
CA LEU A 36 -107.53 29.45 49.41
C LEU A 36 -108.02 29.63 50.84
N LYS A 37 -107.18 30.18 51.73
CA LYS A 37 -107.56 30.49 53.12
C LYS A 37 -107.00 31.87 53.53
N PRO A 38 -107.73 32.96 53.25
CA PRO A 38 -107.43 34.26 53.84
C PRO A 38 -107.83 34.24 55.32
N THR A 39 -106.96 33.77 56.21
CA THR A 39 -107.20 33.74 57.66
C THR A 39 -106.81 35.06 58.32
N TYR A 40 -107.61 35.49 59.31
CA TYR A 40 -107.29 36.61 60.21
C TYR A 40 -106.08 36.27 61.10
N LEU A 41 -105.36 37.30 61.56
CA LEU A 41 -104.02 37.28 62.20
C LEU A 41 -103.76 36.23 63.32
N ALA A 42 -104.78 35.59 63.90
CA ALA A 42 -104.63 34.62 65.00
C ALA A 42 -104.27 33.19 64.55
N ASP A 43 -104.61 32.79 63.32
CA ASP A 43 -104.37 31.42 62.81
C ASP A 43 -103.09 31.30 61.94
N LEU A 44 -102.27 32.34 61.87
CA LEU A 44 -101.09 32.41 60.99
C LEU A 44 -99.94 31.48 61.41
N GLY A 45 -99.82 31.12 62.69
CA GLY A 45 -98.76 30.25 63.19
C GLY A 45 -98.80 28.84 62.59
N PRO A 46 -99.90 28.07 62.77
CA PRO A 46 -100.06 26.74 62.18
C PRO A 46 -100.01 26.74 60.64
N VAL A 47 -100.50 27.80 60.00
CA VAL A 47 -100.40 27.98 58.54
C VAL A 47 -98.95 28.23 58.12
N GLY A 48 -98.21 29.04 58.87
CA GLY A 48 -96.78 29.31 58.68
C GLY A 48 -95.91 28.07 58.85
N ASP A 49 -96.18 27.23 59.86
CA ASP A 49 -95.48 25.97 60.09
C ASP A 49 -95.74 24.95 58.97
N PHE A 50 -96.97 24.89 58.47
CA PHE A 50 -97.31 24.05 57.31
C PHE A 50 -96.66 24.56 56.02
N ILE A 51 -96.69 25.87 55.77
CA ILE A 51 -96.00 26.49 54.63
C ILE A 51 -94.49 26.26 54.73
N GLY A 52 -93.89 26.48 55.90
CA GLY A 52 -92.47 26.24 56.15
C GLY A 52 -92.09 24.77 55.95
N GLY A 53 -92.86 23.85 56.54
CA GLY A 53 -92.63 22.41 56.41
C GLY A 53 -92.77 21.91 54.97
N THR A 54 -93.79 22.36 54.23
CA THR A 54 -94.01 21.97 52.83
C THR A 54 -92.98 22.60 51.88
N THR A 55 -92.72 23.90 52.01
CA THR A 55 -91.74 24.63 51.19
C THR A 55 -90.35 24.06 51.37
N VAL A 56 -89.91 23.82 52.61
CA VAL A 56 -88.60 23.23 52.90
C VAL A 56 -88.53 21.81 52.35
N THR A 57 -89.57 20.98 52.53
CA THR A 57 -89.58 19.60 52.00
C THR A 57 -89.46 19.56 50.47
N PHE A 58 -90.19 20.41 49.76
CA PHE A 58 -90.09 20.51 48.29
C PHE A 58 -88.75 21.09 47.83
N LEU A 59 -88.18 22.07 48.54
CA LEU A 59 -86.84 22.62 48.22
C LEU A 59 -85.71 21.62 48.50
N THR A 60 -85.77 20.86 49.61
CA THR A 60 -84.81 19.80 49.91
C THR A 60 -84.93 18.65 48.91
N GLY A 61 -86.15 18.23 48.56
CA GLY A 61 -86.40 17.25 47.51
C GLY A 61 -85.85 17.71 46.15
N ALA A 62 -86.10 18.96 45.77
CA ALA A 62 -85.56 19.58 44.56
C ALA A 62 -84.03 19.57 44.57
N SER A 63 -83.40 19.91 45.70
CA SER A 63 -81.94 19.92 45.85
C SER A 63 -81.35 18.53 45.65
N VAL A 64 -81.96 17.48 46.21
CA VAL A 64 -81.52 16.08 46.04
C VAL A 64 -81.65 15.65 44.57
N PHE A 65 -82.79 15.90 43.91
CA PHE A 65 -82.98 15.55 42.51
C PHE A 65 -82.03 16.28 41.56
N LEU A 66 -81.80 17.59 41.80
CA LEU A 66 -80.85 18.39 41.03
C LEU A 66 -79.40 17.96 41.27
N LEU A 67 -79.02 17.63 42.52
CA LEU A 67 -77.69 17.08 42.85
C LEU A 67 -77.45 15.73 42.19
N ILE A 68 -78.44 14.81 42.24
CA ILE A 68 -78.35 13.51 41.58
C ILE A 68 -78.22 13.68 40.07
N ALA A 69 -79.06 14.54 39.47
CA ALA A 69 -78.98 14.83 38.03
C ALA A 69 -77.62 15.41 37.63
N THR A 70 -77.07 16.32 38.44
CA THR A 70 -75.74 16.90 38.24
C THR A 70 -74.64 15.84 38.36
N ASN A 71 -74.70 14.95 39.36
CA ASN A 71 -73.72 13.88 39.56
C ASN A 71 -73.73 12.87 38.38
N ILE A 72 -74.91 12.51 37.87
CA ILE A 72 -75.05 11.64 36.69
C ILE A 72 -74.44 12.31 35.45
N MET A 73 -74.69 13.60 35.26
CA MET A 73 -74.14 14.36 34.14
C MET A 73 -72.60 14.48 34.22
N GLN A 74 -72.05 14.77 35.41
CA GLN A 74 -70.61 14.85 35.65
C GLN A 74 -69.90 13.50 35.44
N ARG A 75 -70.47 12.38 35.93
CA ARG A 75 -69.91 11.03 35.71
C ARG A 75 -69.82 10.70 34.23
N LYS A 76 -70.82 11.13 33.45
CA LYS A 76 -70.84 10.93 32.00
C LYS A 76 -69.82 11.78 31.28
N GLU A 77 -69.67 13.05 31.66
CA GLU A 77 -68.65 13.95 31.12
C GLU A 77 -67.23 13.41 31.38
N LEU A 78 -66.97 12.90 32.60
CA LEU A 78 -65.72 12.20 32.95
C LEU A 78 -65.51 10.94 32.11
N GLN A 79 -66.55 10.17 31.82
CA GLN A 79 -66.44 8.99 30.96
C GLN A 79 -66.08 9.36 29.51
N MET A 80 -66.73 10.39 28.95
CA MET A 80 -66.40 10.90 27.61
C MET A 80 -64.98 11.49 27.58
N SER A 81 -64.58 12.21 28.63
CA SER A 81 -63.21 12.73 28.78
C SER A 81 -62.17 11.60 28.80
N ARG A 82 -62.39 10.54 29.58
CA ARG A 82 -61.50 9.35 29.56
C ARG A 82 -61.41 8.72 28.17
N GLN A 83 -62.53 8.57 27.47
CA GLN A 83 -62.53 8.03 26.10
C GLN A 83 -61.73 8.91 25.13
N SER A 84 -61.88 10.23 25.22
CA SER A 84 -61.11 11.16 24.39
C SER A 84 -59.61 11.12 24.69
N ILE A 85 -59.24 10.93 25.97
CA ILE A 85 -57.84 10.74 26.38
C ILE A 85 -57.30 9.42 25.82
N ASP A 86 -58.05 8.32 25.91
CA ASP A 86 -57.64 7.03 25.35
C ASP A 86 -57.44 7.10 23.83
N GLU A 87 -58.30 7.80 23.11
CA GLU A 87 -58.13 8.03 21.66
C GLU A 87 -56.90 8.89 21.36
N MET A 88 -56.65 9.94 22.15
CA MET A 88 -55.46 10.78 22.02
C MET A 88 -54.17 10.00 22.33
N VAL A 89 -54.18 9.13 23.34
CA VAL A 89 -53.06 8.23 23.66
C VAL A 89 -52.80 7.29 22.49
N LYS A 90 -53.84 6.65 21.92
CA LYS A 90 -53.68 5.80 20.73
C LYS A 90 -53.11 6.54 19.53
N GLN A 91 -53.54 7.78 19.28
CA GLN A 91 -52.99 8.62 18.21
C GLN A 91 -51.52 8.97 18.48
N THR A 92 -51.18 9.27 19.73
CA THR A 92 -49.81 9.57 20.15
C THR A 92 -48.92 8.33 19.99
N GLU A 93 -49.39 7.16 20.41
CA GLU A 93 -48.69 5.88 20.22
C GLU A 93 -48.45 5.58 18.73
N ALA A 94 -49.46 5.78 17.88
CA ALA A 94 -49.33 5.60 16.44
C ALA A 94 -48.33 6.60 15.81
N SER A 95 -48.37 7.87 16.24
CA SER A 95 -47.42 8.91 15.81
C SER A 95 -45.98 8.59 16.24
N VAL A 96 -45.78 8.15 17.48
CA VAL A 96 -44.47 7.71 17.99
C VAL A 96 -43.96 6.49 17.22
N ALA A 97 -44.82 5.52 16.92
CA ALA A 97 -44.44 4.35 16.11
C ALA A 97 -44.04 4.75 14.68
N GLN A 98 -44.77 5.67 14.04
CA GLN A 98 -44.41 6.21 12.73
C GLN A 98 -43.07 6.98 12.78
N MET A 99 -42.83 7.77 13.83
CA MET A 99 -41.56 8.47 14.01
C MET A 99 -40.40 7.49 14.20
N ALA A 100 -40.58 6.45 15.01
CA ALA A 100 -39.58 5.39 15.20
C ALA A 100 -39.22 4.69 13.87
N ALA A 101 -40.24 4.29 13.09
CA ALA A 101 -40.03 3.68 11.77
C ALA A 101 -39.33 4.63 10.78
N SER A 102 -39.65 5.93 10.80
CA SER A 102 -38.99 6.91 9.91
C SER A 102 -37.54 7.20 10.31
N LEU A 103 -37.21 7.17 11.61
CA LEU A 103 -35.82 7.25 12.09
C LEU A 103 -35.02 6.02 11.65
N GLU A 104 -35.58 4.82 11.79
CA GLU A 104 -34.95 3.57 11.35
C GLU A 104 -34.69 3.57 9.83
N GLN A 105 -35.69 3.95 9.02
CA GLN A 105 -35.52 4.12 7.58
C GLN A 105 -34.46 5.16 7.21
N ALA A 106 -34.40 6.28 7.94
CA ALA A 106 -33.38 7.30 7.72
C ALA A 106 -31.97 6.80 8.08
N GLU A 107 -31.82 5.96 9.11
CA GLU A 107 -30.56 5.33 9.46
C GLU A 107 -30.11 4.32 8.41
N GLU A 108 -31.01 3.45 7.93
CA GLU A 108 -30.73 2.51 6.85
C GLU A 108 -30.33 3.22 5.55
N ALA A 109 -31.09 4.24 5.14
CA ALA A 109 -30.76 5.04 3.97
C ALA A 109 -29.39 5.73 4.09
N ARG A 110 -29.01 6.19 5.29
CA ARG A 110 -27.67 6.75 5.55
C ARG A 110 -26.58 5.68 5.45
N LYS A 111 -26.81 4.47 5.95
CA LYS A 111 -25.88 3.33 5.82
C LYS A 111 -25.69 2.96 4.35
N GLU A 112 -26.77 2.82 3.59
CA GLU A 112 -26.72 2.54 2.15
C GLU A 112 -25.98 3.65 1.39
N THR A 113 -26.28 4.92 1.68
CA THR A 113 -25.57 6.06 1.07
C THR A 113 -24.08 6.03 1.38
N ARG A 114 -23.68 5.62 2.59
CA ARG A 114 -22.26 5.48 2.96
C ARG A 114 -21.58 4.38 2.15
N ILE A 115 -22.20 3.20 2.05
CA ILE A 115 -21.69 2.05 1.29
C ILE A 115 -21.57 2.41 -0.19
N THR A 116 -22.58 3.06 -0.77
CA THR A 116 -22.58 3.51 -2.16
C THR A 116 -21.46 4.52 -2.41
N ASN A 117 -21.26 5.50 -1.51
CA ASN A 117 -20.15 6.45 -1.63
C ASN A 117 -18.77 5.78 -1.55
N GLU A 118 -18.60 4.79 -0.67
CA GLU A 118 -17.34 4.02 -0.56
C GLU A 118 -17.09 3.17 -1.80
N THR A 119 -18.12 2.51 -2.32
CA THR A 119 -18.07 1.73 -3.57
C THR A 119 -17.72 2.63 -4.76
N MET A 120 -18.35 3.80 -4.88
CA MET A 120 -18.08 4.77 -5.94
C MET A 120 -16.64 5.27 -5.90
N LYS A 121 -16.08 5.56 -4.72
CA LYS A 121 -14.67 5.95 -4.58
C LYS A 121 -13.73 4.85 -5.04
N ARG A 122 -14.03 3.59 -4.69
CA ARG A 122 -13.25 2.43 -5.13
C ARG A 122 -13.31 2.27 -6.66
N GLN A 123 -14.49 2.36 -7.26
CA GLN A 123 -14.65 2.30 -8.71
C GLN A 123 -13.93 3.44 -9.44
N GLN A 124 -13.98 4.67 -8.91
CA GLN A 124 -13.23 5.81 -9.46
C GLN A 124 -11.72 5.57 -9.41
N PHE A 125 -11.22 5.03 -8.29
CA PHE A 125 -9.82 4.61 -8.18
C PHE A 125 -9.49 3.55 -9.22
N GLU A 126 -10.25 2.45 -9.28
CA GLU A 126 -9.97 1.32 -10.17
C GLU A 126 -9.98 1.77 -11.64
N THR A 127 -10.95 2.61 -12.02
CA THR A 127 -11.01 3.23 -13.35
C THR A 127 -9.76 4.04 -13.65
N THR A 128 -9.33 4.89 -12.71
CA THR A 128 -8.11 5.71 -12.87
C THR A 128 -6.86 4.84 -12.96
N PHE A 129 -6.75 3.83 -12.10
CA PHE A 129 -5.64 2.89 -12.04
C PHE A 129 -5.47 2.12 -13.35
N PHE A 130 -6.54 1.51 -13.87
CA PHE A 130 -6.49 0.76 -15.13
C PHE A 130 -6.25 1.68 -16.33
N ASN A 131 -6.78 2.91 -16.33
CA ASN A 131 -6.45 3.90 -17.35
C ASN A 131 -4.96 4.25 -17.33
N MET A 132 -4.34 4.42 -16.16
CA MET A 132 -2.91 4.67 -16.08
C MET A 132 -2.06 3.47 -16.51
N ILE A 133 -2.50 2.24 -16.25
CA ILE A 133 -1.88 1.02 -16.81
C ILE A 133 -1.94 1.04 -18.34
N ASN A 134 -3.08 1.42 -18.93
CA ASN A 134 -3.20 1.53 -20.37
C ASN A 134 -2.26 2.61 -20.94
N LEU A 135 -2.16 3.77 -20.27
CA LEU A 135 -1.17 4.79 -20.62
C LEU A 135 0.25 4.26 -20.51
N GLN A 136 0.55 3.46 -19.49
CA GLN A 136 1.85 2.81 -19.32
C GLN A 136 2.20 1.89 -20.50
N HIS A 137 1.24 1.08 -20.95
CA HIS A 137 1.41 0.24 -22.13
C HIS A 137 1.62 1.05 -23.42
N ASN A 138 0.93 2.18 -23.56
CA ASN A 138 1.11 3.05 -24.72
C ASN A 138 2.50 3.70 -24.72
N ILE A 139 2.94 4.25 -23.57
CA ILE A 139 4.29 4.79 -23.43
C ILE A 139 5.33 3.71 -23.76
N LEU A 140 5.17 2.48 -23.23
CA LEU A 140 6.05 1.36 -23.56
C LEU A 140 6.12 1.13 -25.07
N LYS A 141 4.99 1.02 -25.76
CA LYS A 141 4.94 0.82 -27.22
C LYS A 141 5.62 1.96 -27.99
N GLU A 142 5.54 3.17 -27.49
CA GLU A 142 6.16 4.37 -28.07
C GLU A 142 7.66 4.49 -27.79
N ILE A 143 8.23 3.75 -26.84
CA ILE A 143 9.69 3.68 -26.66
C ILE A 143 10.29 3.12 -27.94
N GLN A 144 11.11 3.94 -28.60
CA GLN A 144 11.89 3.55 -29.77
C GLN A 144 13.37 3.62 -29.43
N TYR A 145 14.09 2.56 -29.74
CA TYR A 145 15.54 2.51 -29.62
C TYR A 145 16.13 1.76 -30.83
N LYS A 146 16.89 2.50 -31.65
CA LYS A 146 17.37 2.03 -32.96
C LYS A 146 16.18 1.55 -33.81
N SER A 147 16.20 0.31 -34.27
CA SER A 147 15.14 -0.33 -35.06
C SER A 147 14.10 -1.10 -34.23
N SER A 148 14.13 -0.98 -32.90
CA SER A 148 13.24 -1.73 -32.00
C SER A 148 12.31 -0.81 -31.24
N THR A 149 11.14 -1.34 -30.91
CA THR A 149 10.10 -0.65 -30.15
C THR A 149 9.62 -1.49 -28.98
N GLY A 150 8.93 -0.89 -28.01
CA GLY A 150 8.32 -1.65 -26.93
C GLY A 150 9.34 -2.38 -26.05
N ARG A 151 8.99 -3.63 -25.70
CA ARG A 151 9.83 -4.48 -24.85
C ARG A 151 11.19 -4.80 -25.47
N GLU A 152 11.28 -4.91 -26.80
CA GLU A 152 12.57 -5.16 -27.46
C GLU A 152 13.49 -3.94 -27.34
N ALA A 153 12.93 -2.71 -27.33
CA ALA A 153 13.72 -1.51 -27.06
C ALA A 153 14.30 -1.53 -25.64
N ILE A 154 13.52 -1.93 -24.63
CA ILE A 154 13.98 -2.09 -23.24
C ILE A 154 15.11 -3.13 -23.14
N LEU A 155 14.96 -4.28 -23.80
CA LEU A 155 16.01 -5.31 -23.85
C LEU A 155 17.31 -4.77 -24.49
N LYS A 156 17.19 -3.98 -25.55
CA LYS A 156 18.36 -3.36 -26.18
C LYS A 156 19.02 -2.30 -25.30
N LEU A 157 18.25 -1.53 -24.52
CA LEU A 157 18.79 -0.60 -23.52
C LEU A 157 19.53 -1.34 -22.40
N TYR A 158 18.97 -2.45 -21.92
CA TYR A 158 19.66 -3.35 -20.98
C TYR A 158 21.00 -3.87 -21.56
N ARG A 159 21.01 -4.31 -22.83
CA ARG A 159 22.25 -4.73 -23.50
C ARG A 159 23.24 -3.57 -23.66
N GLU A 160 22.76 -2.36 -23.94
CA GLU A 160 23.61 -1.17 -23.98
C GLU A 160 24.22 -0.88 -22.60
N LEU A 161 23.45 -0.96 -21.52
CA LEU A 161 23.96 -0.80 -20.16
C LEU A 161 25.10 -1.78 -19.87
N LYS A 162 24.87 -3.07 -20.17
CA LYS A 162 25.89 -4.11 -20.01
C LYS A 162 27.14 -3.81 -20.85
N ASN A 163 26.98 -3.29 -22.06
CA ASN A 163 28.11 -2.92 -22.92
C ASN A 163 28.84 -1.67 -22.41
N THR A 164 28.14 -0.68 -21.88
CA THR A 164 28.72 0.53 -21.28
C THR A 164 29.57 0.16 -20.08
N TYR A 165 29.06 -0.69 -19.19
CA TYR A 165 29.82 -1.18 -18.03
C TYR A 165 31.07 -1.97 -18.46
N ASN A 166 30.91 -2.90 -19.40
CA ASN A 166 31.99 -3.76 -19.86
C ASN A 166 33.09 -3.02 -20.63
N ASN A 167 32.81 -1.87 -21.25
CA ASN A 167 33.75 -1.23 -22.15
C ASN A 167 34.18 0.16 -21.65
N GLN A 168 33.22 1.07 -21.49
CA GLN A 168 33.53 2.45 -21.13
C GLN A 168 33.97 2.55 -19.67
N VAL A 169 33.14 2.06 -18.74
CA VAL A 169 33.43 2.11 -17.29
C VAL A 169 34.65 1.27 -16.98
N TYR A 170 34.77 0.09 -17.59
CA TYR A 170 35.98 -0.73 -17.50
C TYR A 170 37.25 0.06 -17.80
N LYS A 171 37.31 0.71 -18.96
CA LYS A 171 38.53 1.39 -19.40
C LYS A 171 38.89 2.56 -18.48
N GLN A 172 37.89 3.29 -18.00
CA GLN A 172 38.10 4.38 -17.05
C GLN A 172 38.61 3.86 -15.70
N TYR A 173 37.96 2.82 -15.17
CA TYR A 173 38.35 2.20 -13.91
C TYR A 173 39.74 1.56 -13.99
N GLU A 174 40.05 0.83 -15.06
CA GLU A 174 41.38 0.25 -15.31
C GLU A 174 42.47 1.33 -15.32
N THR A 175 42.25 2.43 -16.04
CA THR A 175 43.22 3.55 -16.09
C THR A 175 43.43 4.14 -14.69
N HIS A 176 42.36 4.40 -13.95
CA HIS A 176 42.45 4.96 -12.59
C HIS A 176 43.13 4.00 -11.62
N PHE A 177 42.79 2.71 -11.70
CA PHE A 177 43.36 1.66 -10.87
C PHE A 177 44.87 1.50 -11.11
N ILE A 178 45.29 1.45 -12.38
CA ILE A 178 46.71 1.41 -12.76
C ILE A 178 47.44 2.64 -12.24
N ASN A 179 46.87 3.84 -12.40
CA ASN A 179 47.46 5.08 -11.87
C ASN A 179 47.63 5.03 -10.34
N ASN A 180 46.65 4.49 -9.62
CA ASN A 180 46.73 4.35 -8.17
C ASN A 180 47.84 3.37 -7.74
N ILE A 181 47.98 2.24 -8.44
CA ILE A 181 49.10 1.30 -8.22
C ILE A 181 50.43 2.04 -8.44
N ILE A 182 50.54 2.80 -9.52
CA ILE A 182 51.77 3.53 -9.86
C ILE A 182 52.09 4.59 -8.81
N ILE A 183 51.10 5.30 -8.27
CA ILE A 183 51.28 6.35 -7.25
C ILE A 183 51.60 5.76 -5.87
N SER A 184 51.13 4.55 -5.58
CA SER A 184 51.39 3.87 -4.31
C SER A 184 52.90 3.78 -4.03
N ARG A 185 53.31 3.99 -2.77
CA ARG A 185 54.74 3.95 -2.37
C ARG A 185 55.30 2.54 -2.22
N ASP A 186 54.52 1.50 -2.53
CA ASP A 186 54.97 0.11 -2.46
C ASP A 186 55.60 -0.34 -3.79
N SER A 187 56.84 0.09 -3.99
CA SER A 187 57.63 -0.31 -5.15
C SER A 187 57.88 -1.83 -5.20
N ASN A 188 57.86 -2.53 -4.06
CA ASN A 188 58.10 -3.97 -4.01
C ASN A 188 56.91 -4.74 -4.57
N MET A 189 55.69 -4.34 -4.20
CA MET A 189 54.46 -4.96 -4.64
C MET A 189 54.22 -4.72 -6.14
N LEU A 190 54.43 -3.50 -6.64
CA LEU A 190 54.43 -3.22 -8.08
C LEU A 190 55.45 -4.08 -8.83
N ASN A 191 56.70 -4.14 -8.33
CA ASN A 191 57.74 -4.95 -8.95
C ASN A 191 57.42 -6.45 -8.95
N ASN A 192 56.76 -6.95 -7.90
CA ASN A 192 56.28 -8.34 -7.86
C ASN A 192 55.25 -8.61 -8.97
N LEU A 193 54.26 -7.72 -9.11
CA LEU A 193 53.25 -7.81 -10.16
C LEU A 193 53.88 -7.81 -11.56
N ILE A 194 54.75 -6.84 -11.84
CA ILE A 194 55.40 -6.72 -13.16
C ILE A 194 56.21 -7.98 -13.48
N LYS A 195 56.97 -8.51 -12.51
CA LYS A 195 57.72 -9.76 -12.68
C LYS A 195 56.78 -10.92 -13.02
N LYS A 196 55.66 -11.08 -12.31
CA LYS A 196 54.68 -12.13 -12.59
C LYS A 196 54.03 -11.98 -13.97
N ILE A 197 53.69 -10.75 -14.38
CA ILE A 197 53.15 -10.46 -15.72
C ILE A 197 54.15 -10.87 -16.81
N LEU A 198 55.43 -10.54 -16.65
CA LEU A 198 56.46 -10.89 -17.63
C LEU A 198 56.64 -12.42 -17.74
N ILE A 199 56.64 -13.13 -16.61
CA ILE A 199 56.71 -14.59 -16.58
C ILE A 199 55.49 -15.20 -17.28
N ASP A 200 54.27 -14.74 -16.99
CA ASP A 200 53.05 -15.25 -17.63
C ASP A 200 53.01 -14.98 -19.14
N ARG A 201 53.47 -13.80 -19.59
CA ARG A 201 53.63 -13.49 -21.03
C ARG A 201 54.62 -14.46 -21.69
N ALA A 202 55.76 -14.71 -21.05
CA ALA A 202 56.77 -15.64 -21.54
C ALA A 202 56.24 -17.09 -21.57
N LEU A 203 55.50 -17.50 -20.54
CA LEU A 203 54.85 -18.81 -20.47
C LEU A 203 53.85 -18.99 -21.61
N SER A 204 53.02 -17.97 -21.86
CA SER A 204 52.04 -17.97 -22.96
C SER A 204 52.72 -18.10 -24.32
N TYR A 205 53.86 -17.43 -24.53
CA TYR A 205 54.65 -17.60 -25.75
C TYR A 205 55.29 -19.00 -25.84
N TYR A 206 55.84 -19.50 -24.73
CA TYR A 206 56.50 -20.80 -24.66
C TYR A 206 55.52 -21.94 -24.99
N THR A 207 54.39 -21.99 -24.28
CA THR A 207 53.29 -22.95 -24.49
C THR A 207 52.66 -22.79 -25.87
N GLY A 208 52.45 -21.55 -26.33
CA GLY A 208 51.92 -21.28 -27.67
C GLY A 208 52.81 -21.79 -28.81
N ARG A 209 54.14 -21.87 -28.63
CA ARG A 209 55.04 -22.50 -29.60
C ARG A 209 54.91 -24.02 -29.60
N PHE A 210 54.75 -24.63 -28.44
CA PHE A 210 54.47 -26.06 -28.32
C PHE A 210 53.16 -26.41 -29.02
N GLU A 211 52.07 -25.72 -28.70
CA GLU A 211 50.74 -25.97 -29.29
C GLU A 211 50.72 -25.85 -30.81
N LYS A 212 51.48 -24.89 -31.38
CA LYS A 212 51.59 -24.75 -32.85
C LYS A 212 52.32 -25.91 -33.54
N SER A 213 53.19 -26.58 -32.80
CA SER A 213 54.05 -27.65 -33.33
C SER A 213 53.53 -29.04 -32.94
N PHE A 214 52.62 -29.09 -31.96
CA PHE A 214 52.07 -30.32 -31.42
C PHE A 214 51.08 -30.96 -32.40
N VAL A 215 51.28 -32.24 -32.66
CA VAL A 215 50.37 -33.08 -33.44
C VAL A 215 50.02 -34.30 -32.58
N PRO A 216 48.76 -34.49 -32.18
CA PRO A 216 48.40 -35.61 -31.33
C PRO A 216 48.60 -36.93 -32.07
N ALA A 217 49.16 -37.93 -31.39
CA ALA A 217 49.26 -39.27 -31.93
C ALA A 217 47.85 -39.88 -32.04
N ILE A 218 47.61 -40.74 -33.02
CA ILE A 218 46.34 -41.45 -33.15
C ILE A 218 46.46 -42.78 -32.40
N GLY A 219 45.69 -42.94 -31.32
CA GLY A 219 45.64 -44.18 -30.56
C GLY A 219 45.04 -45.34 -31.35
N PHE A 220 45.30 -46.58 -30.93
CA PHE A 220 44.76 -47.79 -31.56
C PHE A 220 43.22 -47.85 -31.63
N ASN A 221 42.53 -47.02 -30.83
CA ASN A 221 41.08 -46.85 -30.81
C ASN A 221 40.57 -45.76 -31.78
N GLY A 222 41.45 -45.18 -32.61
CA GLY A 222 41.14 -44.09 -33.53
C GLY A 222 40.93 -42.72 -32.87
N LYS A 223 41.19 -42.57 -31.57
CA LYS A 223 41.08 -41.29 -30.84
C LYS A 223 42.44 -40.61 -30.71
N ASN A 224 42.42 -39.29 -30.63
CA ASN A 224 43.62 -38.49 -30.35
C ASN A 224 44.19 -38.86 -28.98
N ASP A 225 45.48 -39.17 -28.95
CA ASP A 225 46.30 -39.37 -27.75
C ASP A 225 47.01 -38.05 -27.42
N ASN A 226 46.56 -37.41 -26.33
CA ASN A 226 47.08 -36.13 -25.86
C ASN A 226 48.07 -36.29 -24.69
N ARG A 227 48.51 -37.52 -24.35
CA ARG A 227 49.37 -37.75 -23.18
C ARG A 227 50.68 -36.95 -23.23
N GLU A 228 51.24 -36.74 -24.41
CA GLU A 228 52.44 -35.90 -24.58
C GLU A 228 52.16 -34.43 -24.25
N ARG A 229 51.01 -33.90 -24.68
CA ARG A 229 50.58 -32.54 -24.31
C ARG A 229 50.33 -32.43 -22.80
N ASP A 230 49.64 -33.41 -22.22
CA ASP A 230 49.34 -33.40 -20.78
C ASP A 230 50.63 -33.49 -19.96
N PHE A 231 51.58 -34.35 -20.37
CA PHE A 231 52.92 -34.43 -19.76
C PHE A 231 53.72 -33.14 -19.92
N PHE A 232 53.62 -32.46 -21.08
CA PHE A 232 54.26 -31.18 -21.30
C PHE A 232 53.79 -30.12 -20.31
N TYR A 233 52.48 -29.93 -20.14
CA TYR A 233 51.94 -28.97 -19.17
C TYR A 233 52.27 -29.38 -17.73
N GLN A 234 52.14 -30.66 -17.40
CA GLN A 234 52.50 -31.15 -16.07
C GLN A 234 53.98 -30.89 -15.74
N SER A 235 54.89 -31.07 -16.71
CA SER A 235 56.32 -30.80 -16.51
C SER A 235 56.62 -29.32 -16.25
N ILE A 236 55.80 -28.41 -16.77
CA ILE A 236 55.90 -26.96 -16.52
C ILE A 236 55.44 -26.66 -15.09
N ASP A 237 54.29 -27.19 -14.71
CA ASP A 237 53.70 -26.98 -13.38
C ASP A 237 54.58 -27.56 -12.26
N ASP A 238 55.18 -28.72 -12.49
CA ASP A 238 56.10 -29.40 -11.58
C ASP A 238 57.50 -28.74 -11.55
N GLY A 239 57.78 -27.77 -12.42
CA GLY A 239 59.09 -27.10 -12.52
C GLY A 239 60.21 -28.01 -13.04
N THR A 240 59.88 -29.12 -13.72
CA THR A 240 60.85 -30.08 -14.26
C THR A 240 61.19 -29.83 -15.73
N ASN A 241 60.44 -28.95 -16.41
CA ASN A 241 60.69 -28.57 -17.78
C ASN A 241 61.91 -27.63 -17.88
N GLY A 242 63.08 -28.20 -18.16
CA GLY A 242 64.34 -27.44 -18.23
C GLY A 242 64.34 -26.33 -19.29
N GLY A 243 63.61 -26.49 -20.40
CA GLY A 243 63.50 -25.44 -21.42
C GLY A 243 62.68 -24.24 -20.94
N TRP A 244 61.60 -24.48 -20.21
CA TRP A 244 60.80 -23.44 -19.58
C TRP A 244 61.57 -22.76 -18.45
N GLU A 245 62.22 -23.51 -17.55
CA GLU A 245 62.96 -22.92 -16.43
C GLU A 245 64.11 -22.01 -16.90
N GLN A 246 64.81 -22.37 -18.00
CA GLN A 246 65.81 -21.47 -18.61
C GLN A 246 65.19 -20.16 -19.13
N VAL A 247 64.04 -20.23 -19.82
CA VAL A 247 63.35 -19.02 -20.33
C VAL A 247 62.88 -18.14 -19.16
N LYS A 248 62.32 -18.76 -18.13
CA LYS A 248 61.85 -18.09 -16.91
C LYS A 248 63.00 -17.38 -16.18
N GLU A 249 64.15 -18.03 -16.02
CA GLU A 249 65.36 -17.41 -15.44
C GLU A 249 65.83 -16.21 -16.26
N GLN A 250 65.86 -16.31 -17.60
CA GLN A 250 66.23 -15.19 -18.47
C GLN A 250 65.28 -13.99 -18.30
N VAL A 251 63.97 -14.25 -18.17
CA VAL A 251 62.97 -13.21 -17.91
C VAL A 251 63.19 -12.54 -16.57
N ILE A 252 63.47 -13.32 -15.52
CA ILE A 252 63.74 -12.81 -14.16
C ILE A 252 65.02 -11.97 -14.14
N ASP A 253 66.10 -12.44 -14.76
CA ASP A 253 67.37 -11.72 -14.80
C ASP A 253 67.23 -10.38 -15.57
N ASN A 254 66.54 -10.40 -16.72
CA ASN A 254 66.24 -9.18 -17.46
C ASN A 254 65.38 -8.20 -16.63
N PHE A 255 64.40 -8.72 -15.87
CA PHE A 255 63.60 -7.89 -14.98
C PHE A 255 64.46 -7.19 -13.91
N GLU A 256 65.31 -7.95 -13.20
CA GLU A 256 66.15 -7.42 -12.12
C GLU A 256 67.16 -6.37 -12.63
N ARG A 257 67.76 -6.58 -13.80
CA ARG A 257 68.77 -5.67 -14.36
C ARG A 257 68.17 -4.43 -15.03
N ASN A 258 67.09 -4.61 -15.81
CA ASN A 258 66.67 -3.60 -16.79
C ASN A 258 65.30 -2.97 -16.52
N ILE A 259 64.47 -3.54 -15.64
CA ILE A 259 63.06 -3.16 -15.46
C ILE A 259 62.76 -2.72 -14.03
N LYS A 260 63.18 -3.48 -13.01
CA LYS A 260 62.82 -3.30 -11.59
C LYS A 260 62.94 -1.87 -11.05
N ASN A 261 63.98 -1.14 -11.47
CA ASN A 261 64.24 0.24 -11.03
C ASN A 261 63.86 1.30 -12.09
N ASN A 262 63.33 0.88 -13.24
CA ASN A 262 62.90 1.76 -14.31
C ASN A 262 61.38 1.88 -14.30
N ARG A 263 60.88 2.94 -13.67
CA ARG A 263 59.44 3.18 -13.48
C ARG A 263 58.70 3.30 -14.82
N GLU A 264 59.28 3.94 -15.82
CA GLU A 264 58.65 4.10 -17.14
C GLU A 264 58.41 2.75 -17.82
N LYS A 265 59.37 1.82 -17.73
CA LYS A 265 59.20 0.45 -18.25
C LYS A 265 58.15 -0.33 -17.48
N CYS A 266 58.11 -0.23 -16.15
CA CYS A 266 57.09 -0.88 -15.35
C CYS A 266 55.69 -0.38 -15.74
N ILE A 267 55.54 0.94 -15.95
CA ILE A 267 54.27 1.55 -16.38
C ILE A 267 53.86 1.00 -17.75
N ALA A 268 54.77 1.02 -18.74
CA ALA A 268 54.48 0.53 -20.08
C ALA A 268 54.02 -0.93 -20.08
N ILE A 269 54.66 -1.80 -19.29
CA ILE A 269 54.26 -3.21 -19.16
C ILE A 269 52.86 -3.33 -18.55
N LEU A 270 52.54 -2.52 -17.55
CA LEU A 270 51.24 -2.55 -16.87
C LEU A 270 50.12 -2.02 -17.77
N GLU A 271 50.35 -0.95 -18.52
CA GLU A 271 49.39 -0.38 -19.47
C GLU A 271 49.07 -1.34 -20.63
N GLU A 272 50.04 -2.13 -21.07
CA GLU A 272 49.82 -3.18 -22.07
C GLU A 272 49.08 -4.41 -21.50
N PHE A 273 49.02 -4.56 -20.19
CA PHE A 273 48.42 -5.72 -19.55
C PHE A 273 46.90 -5.57 -19.43
N ASN A 274 46.16 -6.34 -20.23
CA ASN A 274 44.70 -6.33 -20.22
C ASN A 274 44.14 -7.11 -19.03
N LEU A 275 43.77 -6.40 -17.95
CA LEU A 275 43.27 -6.99 -16.71
C LEU A 275 41.96 -7.78 -16.90
N LYS A 276 41.06 -7.30 -17.77
CA LYS A 276 39.76 -7.95 -18.04
C LYS A 276 39.90 -9.28 -18.76
N GLU A 277 40.77 -9.36 -19.75
CA GLU A 277 41.02 -10.63 -20.44
C GLU A 277 41.69 -11.63 -19.50
N HIS A 278 42.55 -11.16 -18.59
CA HIS A 278 43.16 -12.02 -17.57
C HIS A 278 42.12 -12.61 -16.61
N ILE A 279 41.15 -11.80 -16.15
CA ILE A 279 40.10 -12.25 -15.23
C ILE A 279 39.15 -13.28 -15.87
N LYS A 280 38.92 -13.20 -17.19
CA LYS A 280 38.00 -14.09 -17.90
C LYS A 280 38.56 -15.49 -18.19
N LYS A 281 39.88 -15.63 -18.39
CA LYS A 281 40.51 -16.84 -18.97
C LYS A 281 41.10 -17.80 -17.93
N GLU A 282 40.55 -17.78 -16.71
CA GLU A 282 41.14 -18.36 -15.49
C GLU A 282 42.35 -17.55 -14.99
N VAL A 283 42.40 -17.30 -13.69
CA VAL A 283 43.42 -16.46 -13.06
C VAL A 283 44.75 -17.21 -13.10
N ARG A 284 45.65 -16.81 -14.00
CA ARG A 284 47.02 -17.38 -14.07
C ARG A 284 47.99 -16.66 -13.14
N ILE A 285 47.71 -15.40 -12.80
CA ILE A 285 48.56 -14.59 -11.92
C ILE A 285 47.80 -14.33 -10.63
N GLU A 286 48.19 -15.02 -9.58
CA GLU A 286 47.76 -14.69 -8.22
C GLU A 286 48.56 -13.49 -7.72
N HIS A 287 47.91 -12.34 -7.64
CA HIS A 287 48.50 -11.12 -7.09
C HIS A 287 47.40 -10.29 -6.40
N GLU A 288 47.74 -9.65 -5.28
CA GLU A 288 46.78 -8.90 -4.48
C GLU A 288 46.09 -7.78 -5.27
N TYR A 289 46.82 -6.98 -6.06
CA TYR A 289 46.20 -6.01 -6.99
C TYR A 289 45.24 -6.64 -8.02
N ILE A 290 45.53 -7.83 -8.55
CA ILE A 290 44.64 -8.49 -9.52
C ILE A 290 43.39 -9.00 -8.79
N ALA A 291 43.55 -9.55 -7.58
CA ALA A 291 42.45 -9.98 -6.73
C ALA A 291 41.56 -8.80 -6.32
N GLU A 292 42.16 -7.66 -5.95
CA GLU A 292 41.45 -6.42 -5.63
C GLU A 292 40.66 -5.92 -6.85
N PHE A 293 41.30 -5.82 -8.02
CA PHE A 293 40.61 -5.40 -9.24
C PHE A 293 39.45 -6.33 -9.58
N LYS A 294 39.68 -7.64 -9.51
CA LYS A 294 38.64 -8.65 -9.78
C LYS A 294 37.48 -8.53 -8.80
N MET A 295 37.77 -8.35 -7.51
CA MET A 295 36.74 -8.14 -6.49
C MET A 295 35.92 -6.89 -6.81
N ASN A 296 36.58 -5.77 -7.05
CA ASN A 296 35.94 -4.45 -7.20
C ASN A 296 35.25 -4.22 -8.55
N TYR A 297 35.62 -4.97 -9.60
CA TYR A 297 35.04 -4.81 -10.94
C TYR A 297 34.17 -6.00 -11.40
N SER A 298 34.42 -7.22 -10.90
CA SER A 298 33.76 -8.43 -11.40
C SER A 298 32.94 -9.14 -10.33
N ASP A 299 33.56 -9.53 -9.22
CA ASP A 299 32.95 -10.47 -8.27
C ASP A 299 31.97 -9.77 -7.33
N SER A 300 32.37 -8.60 -6.79
CA SER A 300 31.51 -7.68 -6.05
C SER A 300 31.73 -6.24 -6.52
N PRO A 301 31.25 -5.90 -7.72
CA PRO A 301 31.40 -4.58 -8.30
C PRO A 301 31.07 -3.43 -7.35
N LEU A 302 31.95 -2.43 -7.30
CA LEU A 302 31.76 -1.21 -6.53
C LEU A 302 30.52 -0.43 -7.00
N THR A 303 29.77 0.14 -6.05
CA THR A 303 28.52 0.86 -6.33
C THR A 303 28.74 2.05 -7.25
N GLU A 304 29.85 2.76 -7.10
CA GLU A 304 30.21 3.92 -7.92
C GLU A 304 30.33 3.54 -9.40
N LEU A 305 30.86 2.35 -9.70
CA LEU A 305 30.99 1.86 -11.09
C LEU A 305 29.62 1.50 -11.68
N LYS A 306 28.70 0.98 -10.86
CA LYS A 306 27.32 0.68 -11.28
C LYS A 306 26.56 1.97 -11.57
N GLN A 307 26.69 2.96 -10.67
CA GLN A 307 26.14 4.31 -10.82
C GLN A 307 26.66 4.98 -12.08
N GLU A 308 27.98 4.97 -12.31
CA GLU A 308 28.58 5.54 -13.51
C GLU A 308 27.98 4.92 -14.79
N ALA A 309 27.92 3.59 -14.85
CA ALA A 309 27.36 2.89 -16.02
C ALA A 309 25.90 3.25 -16.27
N TYR A 310 25.08 3.26 -15.21
CA TYR A 310 23.67 3.56 -15.33
C TYR A 310 23.41 5.03 -15.67
N GLU A 311 24.11 5.97 -15.04
CA GLU A 311 23.98 7.40 -15.31
C GLU A 311 24.39 7.76 -16.75
N VAL A 312 25.45 7.14 -17.29
CA VAL A 312 25.84 7.30 -18.70
C VAL A 312 24.70 6.86 -19.63
N LEU A 313 24.08 5.70 -19.37
CA LEU A 313 22.93 5.23 -20.15
C LEU A 313 21.72 6.16 -19.98
N TYR A 314 21.39 6.52 -18.75
CA TYR A 314 20.20 7.29 -18.42
C TYR A 314 20.27 8.68 -19.05
N LYS A 315 21.38 9.42 -18.90
CA LYS A 315 21.56 10.75 -19.52
C LYS A 315 21.43 10.70 -21.04
N LYS A 316 21.90 9.63 -21.67
CA LYS A 316 21.79 9.44 -23.12
C LYS A 316 20.36 9.18 -23.58
N HIS A 317 19.56 8.51 -22.76
CA HIS A 317 18.21 8.01 -23.13
C HIS A 317 17.10 8.56 -22.24
N GLU A 318 17.33 9.66 -21.51
CA GLU A 318 16.40 10.23 -20.52
C GLU A 318 15.05 10.58 -21.17
N ASN A 319 15.10 11.16 -22.37
CA ASN A 319 13.93 11.53 -23.14
C ASN A 319 13.05 10.33 -23.51
N ILE A 320 13.63 9.12 -23.56
CA ILE A 320 12.92 7.89 -23.93
C ILE A 320 12.44 7.19 -22.65
N ILE A 321 13.35 6.83 -21.75
CA ILE A 321 13.03 5.97 -20.60
C ILE A 321 12.55 6.74 -19.36
N GLY A 322 12.88 8.02 -19.23
CA GLY A 322 12.48 8.84 -18.08
C GLY A 322 10.98 9.12 -18.04
N HIS A 323 10.30 9.22 -19.19
CA HIS A 323 8.83 9.31 -19.24
C HIS A 323 8.16 8.03 -18.73
N TYR A 324 8.70 6.87 -19.13
CA TYR A 324 8.23 5.55 -18.73
C TYR A 324 8.32 5.35 -17.21
N TYR A 325 9.46 5.65 -16.59
CA TYR A 325 9.60 5.53 -15.13
C TYR A 325 8.73 6.52 -14.35
N ARG A 326 8.58 7.75 -14.85
CA ARG A 326 7.71 8.74 -14.20
C ARG A 326 6.25 8.28 -14.16
N ASN A 327 5.73 7.68 -15.23
CA ASN A 327 4.36 7.17 -15.20
C ASN A 327 4.24 5.98 -14.23
N LEU A 328 5.17 5.01 -14.24
CA LEU A 328 5.20 3.93 -13.25
C LEU A 328 5.20 4.45 -11.81
N TYR A 329 6.05 5.44 -11.53
CA TYR A 329 6.09 6.09 -10.22
C TYR A 329 4.73 6.67 -9.83
N ARG A 330 4.03 7.34 -10.77
CA ARG A 330 2.70 7.91 -10.51
C ARG A 330 1.66 6.84 -10.20
N ILE A 331 1.69 5.69 -10.89
CA ILE A 331 0.78 4.57 -10.62
C ILE A 331 1.04 4.02 -9.22
N VAL A 332 2.31 3.74 -8.88
CA VAL A 332 2.65 3.23 -7.55
C VAL A 332 2.30 4.24 -6.47
N LYS A 333 2.53 5.54 -6.72
CA LYS A 333 2.18 6.62 -5.79
C LYS A 333 0.67 6.72 -5.57
N LEU A 334 -0.12 6.58 -6.63
CA LEU A 334 -1.58 6.54 -6.55
C LEU A 334 -2.05 5.37 -5.65
N ILE A 335 -1.46 4.18 -5.81
CA ILE A 335 -1.75 3.02 -4.94
C ILE A 335 -1.39 3.32 -3.48
N GLN A 336 -0.17 3.82 -3.22
CA GLN A 336 0.30 4.04 -1.84
C GLN A 336 -0.47 5.15 -1.11
N ASN A 337 -0.89 6.19 -1.83
CA ASN A 337 -1.59 7.33 -1.25
C ASN A 337 -3.10 7.08 -1.04
N THR A 338 -3.65 6.04 -1.66
CA THR A 338 -5.08 5.71 -1.50
C THR A 338 -5.28 4.87 -0.24
N THR A 339 -6.27 5.23 0.57
CA THR A 339 -6.74 4.39 1.69
C THR A 339 -7.93 3.57 1.21
N PHE A 340 -7.75 2.26 1.09
CA PHE A 340 -8.78 1.33 0.65
C PHE A 340 -9.61 0.81 1.83
N ASN A 341 -8.94 0.56 2.95
CA ASN A 341 -9.59 0.03 4.15
C ASN A 341 -9.25 0.91 5.37
N LYS A 342 -10.28 1.35 6.09
CA LYS A 342 -10.15 2.19 7.29
C LYS A 342 -10.15 1.40 8.60
N GLU A 343 -10.53 0.13 8.57
CA GLU A 343 -10.66 -0.74 9.75
C GLU A 343 -9.28 -1.13 10.31
N SER A 344 -8.30 -1.39 9.43
CA SER A 344 -6.93 -1.66 9.87
C SER A 344 -5.87 -1.31 8.82
N GLN A 345 -4.72 -0.83 9.28
CA GLN A 345 -3.55 -0.58 8.43
C GLN A 345 -3.06 -1.86 7.72
N LYS A 346 -3.26 -3.03 8.33
CA LYS A 346 -2.89 -4.32 7.76
C LYS A 346 -3.73 -4.64 6.52
N GLN A 347 -5.05 -4.57 6.62
CA GLN A 347 -5.94 -4.82 5.47
C GLN A 347 -5.74 -3.77 4.36
N ASP A 348 -5.50 -2.50 4.72
CA ASP A 348 -5.17 -1.47 3.73
C ASP A 348 -3.88 -1.80 2.97
N ASN A 349 -2.84 -2.28 3.67
CA ASN A 349 -1.59 -2.70 3.05
C ASN A 349 -1.76 -3.95 2.17
N GLU A 350 -2.66 -4.87 2.52
CA GLU A 350 -3.00 -6.05 1.72
C GLU A 350 -3.69 -5.64 0.40
N GLU A 351 -4.66 -4.73 0.44
CA GLU A 351 -5.28 -4.18 -0.79
C GLU A 351 -4.25 -3.45 -1.66
N LYS A 352 -3.40 -2.61 -1.05
CA LYS A 352 -2.29 -1.97 -1.77
C LYS A 352 -1.35 -2.99 -2.39
N ARG A 353 -1.07 -4.11 -1.70
CA ARG A 353 -0.21 -5.19 -2.22
C ARG A 353 -0.87 -5.85 -3.42
N MET A 354 -2.17 -6.08 -3.38
CA MET A 354 -2.93 -6.62 -4.51
C MET A 354 -2.79 -5.74 -5.77
N TYR A 355 -3.03 -4.43 -5.67
CA TYR A 355 -2.89 -3.53 -6.82
C TYR A 355 -1.44 -3.41 -7.33
N ARG A 356 -0.44 -3.43 -6.44
CA ARG A 356 0.97 -3.52 -6.86
C ARG A 356 1.25 -4.82 -7.60
N GLY A 357 0.68 -5.94 -7.14
CA GLY A 357 0.78 -7.23 -7.81
C GLY A 357 0.20 -7.20 -9.22
N ILE A 358 -0.98 -6.58 -9.40
CA ILE A 358 -1.59 -6.39 -10.73
C ILE A 358 -0.68 -5.58 -11.65
N LEU A 359 -0.16 -4.43 -11.17
CA LEU A 359 0.76 -3.61 -11.94
C LEU A 359 2.04 -4.38 -12.31
N ARG A 360 2.65 -5.07 -11.33
CA ARG A 360 3.88 -5.84 -11.52
C ARG A 360 3.69 -6.93 -12.57
N ALA A 361 2.54 -7.61 -12.59
CA ALA A 361 2.24 -8.65 -13.57
C ALA A 361 2.17 -8.12 -15.03
N GLN A 362 2.03 -6.81 -15.24
CA GLN A 362 2.07 -6.22 -16.58
C GLN A 362 3.49 -5.97 -17.11
N LEU A 363 4.49 -5.92 -16.21
CA LEU A 363 5.88 -5.60 -16.53
C LEU A 363 6.67 -6.87 -16.86
N SER A 364 7.45 -6.84 -17.94
CA SER A 364 8.39 -7.93 -18.24
C SER A 364 9.59 -7.94 -17.29
N SER A 365 10.31 -9.07 -17.26
CA SER A 365 11.52 -9.23 -16.42
C SER A 365 12.56 -8.14 -16.69
N PHE A 366 12.78 -7.75 -17.95
CA PHE A 366 13.71 -6.66 -18.29
C PHE A 366 13.16 -5.28 -17.92
N GLU A 367 11.85 -5.05 -17.96
CA GLU A 367 11.25 -3.80 -17.47
C GLU A 367 11.44 -3.66 -15.95
N LEU A 368 11.22 -4.75 -15.20
CA LEU A 368 11.47 -4.79 -13.76
C LEU A 368 12.95 -4.60 -13.44
N LEU A 369 13.85 -5.25 -14.17
CA LEU A 369 15.28 -5.15 -13.96
C LEU A 369 15.81 -3.74 -14.28
N MET A 370 15.34 -3.13 -15.37
CA MET A 370 15.71 -1.75 -15.71
C MET A 370 15.16 -0.75 -14.68
N LEU A 371 13.94 -0.96 -14.18
CA LEU A 371 13.41 -0.17 -13.06
C LEU A 371 14.25 -0.35 -11.80
N PHE A 372 14.65 -1.58 -11.47
CA PHE A 372 15.51 -1.88 -10.32
C PHE A 372 16.86 -1.14 -10.41
N TYR A 373 17.48 -1.10 -11.59
CA TYR A 373 18.69 -0.29 -11.78
C TYR A 373 18.42 1.21 -11.72
N ASN A 374 17.27 1.68 -12.19
CA ASN A 374 16.91 3.09 -12.08
C ASN A 374 16.84 3.57 -10.64
N ILE A 375 16.17 2.80 -9.77
CA ILE A 375 15.95 3.21 -8.39
C ILE A 375 17.22 3.11 -7.53
N LEU A 376 18.16 2.22 -7.88
CA LEU A 376 19.38 2.03 -7.08
C LEU A 376 20.53 2.92 -7.53
N TYR A 377 20.66 3.13 -8.85
CA TYR A 377 21.86 3.68 -9.46
C TYR A 377 21.64 5.00 -10.19
N SER A 378 20.45 5.61 -10.06
CA SER A 378 20.21 6.95 -10.58
C SER A 378 19.60 7.88 -9.55
N GLU A 379 20.08 9.13 -9.55
CA GLU A 379 19.53 10.20 -8.72
C GLU A 379 18.04 10.45 -9.03
N LYS A 380 17.61 10.25 -10.29
CA LYS A 380 16.21 10.41 -10.69
C LYS A 380 15.29 9.32 -10.12
N GLY A 381 15.86 8.18 -9.73
CA GLY A 381 15.14 7.04 -9.18
C GLY A 381 14.88 7.11 -7.67
N GLU A 382 15.55 8.01 -6.94
CA GLU A 382 15.53 8.02 -5.47
C GLU A 382 14.11 8.17 -4.88
N ASN A 383 13.31 9.08 -5.43
CA ASN A 383 11.92 9.25 -5.00
C ASN A 383 11.07 7.98 -5.20
N PHE A 384 11.38 7.18 -6.22
CA PHE A 384 10.69 5.90 -6.45
C PHE A 384 11.23 4.84 -5.49
N LYS A 385 12.55 4.79 -5.26
CA LYS A 385 13.16 3.93 -4.23
C LYS A 385 12.47 4.11 -2.88
N GLU A 386 12.39 5.34 -2.37
CA GLU A 386 11.72 5.66 -1.10
C GLU A 386 10.27 5.17 -1.04
N LEU A 387 9.55 5.26 -2.16
CA LEU A 387 8.14 4.86 -2.26
C LEU A 387 7.96 3.34 -2.17
N ILE A 388 8.94 2.54 -2.61
CA ILE A 388 8.84 1.08 -2.67
C ILE A 388 9.74 0.32 -1.69
N SER A 389 10.59 1.03 -0.96
CA SER A 389 11.37 0.46 0.14
C SER A 389 10.45 -0.18 1.20
N GLY A 390 10.75 -1.44 1.55
CA GLY A 390 10.03 -2.17 2.60
C GLY A 390 8.62 -2.62 2.28
N ILE A 391 8.17 -2.52 1.03
CA ILE A 391 6.84 -3.01 0.62
C ILE A 391 6.92 -4.21 -0.34
N ASN A 392 8.13 -4.78 -0.48
CA ASN A 392 8.49 -5.91 -1.32
C ASN A 392 7.86 -5.83 -2.72
N PHE A 393 8.18 -4.75 -3.45
CA PHE A 393 7.59 -4.50 -4.77
C PHE A 393 7.99 -5.58 -5.78
N PHE A 394 9.29 -5.92 -5.84
CA PHE A 394 9.83 -6.84 -6.84
C PHE A 394 9.54 -8.32 -6.53
N ASP A 395 9.39 -8.69 -5.26
CA ASP A 395 9.15 -10.08 -4.83
C ASP A 395 10.15 -11.03 -5.53
N ASP A 396 9.75 -12.25 -5.87
CA ASP A 396 10.61 -13.22 -6.59
C ASP A 396 10.59 -13.04 -8.13
N HIS A 397 10.23 -11.86 -8.65
CA HIS A 397 10.01 -11.67 -10.10
C HIS A 397 11.26 -11.18 -10.85
N LEU A 398 12.30 -10.82 -10.12
CA LEU A 398 13.62 -10.53 -10.68
C LEU A 398 14.39 -11.84 -10.85
N ILE A 399 14.81 -12.12 -12.08
CA ILE A 399 15.61 -13.30 -12.39
C ILE A 399 17.07 -12.97 -12.07
N GLU A 400 17.60 -13.51 -10.96
CA GLU A 400 18.99 -13.27 -10.52
C GLU A 400 20.03 -13.65 -11.60
N GLY A 401 19.69 -14.63 -12.45
CA GLY A 401 20.47 -15.02 -13.63
C GLY A 401 20.73 -13.85 -14.59
N ASP A 402 19.78 -12.93 -14.72
CA ASP A 402 19.82 -11.80 -15.66
C ASP A 402 20.48 -10.54 -15.08
N PHE A 403 20.85 -10.54 -13.80
CA PHE A 403 21.56 -9.41 -13.21
C PHE A 403 22.90 -9.17 -13.92
N ILE A 404 23.14 -7.91 -14.30
CA ILE A 404 24.43 -7.43 -14.81
C ILE A 404 25.49 -7.61 -13.72
N TRP A 405 25.17 -7.22 -12.48
CA TRP A 405 26.06 -7.33 -11.33
C TRP A 405 25.51 -8.35 -10.33
N LYS A 406 26.26 -9.43 -10.08
CA LYS A 406 25.76 -10.58 -9.29
C LYS A 406 25.57 -10.26 -7.81
N ASN A 407 26.31 -9.30 -7.28
CA ASN A 407 26.15 -8.82 -5.91
C ASN A 407 24.87 -7.98 -5.68
N ASP A 408 24.09 -7.68 -6.72
CA ASP A 408 22.82 -6.95 -6.57
C ASP A 408 21.71 -7.75 -5.87
N VAL A 409 21.89 -9.07 -5.70
CA VAL A 409 21.00 -9.88 -4.85
C VAL A 409 20.97 -9.32 -3.42
N THR A 410 22.11 -8.82 -2.92
CA THR A 410 22.19 -8.16 -1.61
C THR A 410 21.45 -6.83 -1.60
N GLU A 411 21.54 -6.05 -2.69
CA GLU A 411 20.82 -4.76 -2.80
C GLU A 411 19.30 -4.96 -2.84
N LEU A 412 18.84 -6.00 -3.54
CA LEU A 412 17.44 -6.39 -3.54
C LEU A 412 16.96 -6.79 -2.13
N ALA A 413 17.76 -7.59 -1.41
CA ALA A 413 17.46 -7.95 -0.02
C ALA A 413 17.39 -6.71 0.89
N ASN A 414 18.32 -5.76 0.75
CA ASN A 414 18.33 -4.51 1.50
C ASN A 414 17.09 -3.65 1.22
N LEU A 415 16.69 -3.54 -0.05
CA LEU A 415 15.48 -2.80 -0.46
C LEU A 415 14.22 -3.39 0.20
N ASN A 416 14.17 -4.72 0.33
CA ASN A 416 13.06 -5.44 0.95
C ASN A 416 13.09 -5.38 2.48
N ALA A 417 14.27 -5.39 3.09
CA ALA A 417 14.45 -5.28 4.54
C ALA A 417 14.07 -3.89 5.08
N TYR A 418 14.01 -2.88 4.21
CA TYR A 418 13.80 -1.49 4.60
C TYR A 418 12.35 -1.16 4.98
N LYS A 419 11.85 -1.67 6.10
CA LYS A 419 10.86 -0.96 6.94
C LYS A 419 10.98 -1.39 8.40
N TYR A 420 11.39 -0.42 9.22
CA TYR A 420 11.64 -0.44 10.67
C TYR A 420 13.03 -0.95 11.10
N GLU A 421 14.01 -0.05 11.16
CA GLU A 421 14.84 -0.02 12.37
C GLU A 421 13.88 0.15 13.55
N ALA A 422 13.73 -0.91 14.34
CA ALA A 422 13.13 -0.83 15.65
C ALA A 422 14.03 0.04 16.53
N LYS A 423 13.84 1.36 16.48
CA LYS A 423 14.08 2.19 17.66
C LYS A 423 13.04 1.78 18.68
N THR A 424 13.35 0.74 19.45
CA THR A 424 12.83 0.57 20.79
C THR A 424 13.25 1.80 21.59
N ASN A 425 12.44 2.86 21.50
CA ASN A 425 12.38 3.84 22.57
C ASN A 425 11.73 3.13 23.75
N SER A 426 12.55 2.36 24.47
CA SER A 426 12.34 2.03 25.87
C SER A 426 12.40 3.33 26.67
N PHE A 427 11.30 4.07 26.68
CA PHE A 427 11.01 5.09 27.68
C PHE A 427 9.60 4.85 28.23
N TYR A 428 9.46 3.70 28.90
CA TYR A 428 8.59 3.54 30.05
C TYR A 428 9.40 2.80 31.13
N LYS A 429 10.09 3.59 31.95
CA LYS A 429 10.20 3.39 33.39
C LYS A 429 9.96 4.74 34.05
#